data_AF-A0A433UQ76-F1
#
_entry.id   AF-A0A433UQ76-F1
#
_cell.length_a   1.000
_cell.length_b   1.000
_cell.length_c   1.000
_cell.angle_alpha   90.00
_cell.angle_beta   90.00
_cell.angle_gamma   90.00
#
_symmetry.space_group_name_H-M   'P 1'
#
loop_
_entity.id
_entity.type
_entity.pdbx_description
1 polymer ?
#
loop_
_entity_poly.entity_id
_entity_poly.type
_entity_poly.pdbx_seq_one_letter_code
_entity_poly.pdbx_strand_id
1 'polypeptide(L)'
;MPDNIIEGMLETFLGYMIPEQGEELWVYAQEVVKEAKIKGATFKESYIDKAEIYTWLAWQDEPGRQIHQAIKYNILNPQTPKVQGFINWFKNLYDL
;
A
#
# COMPACT_ATOMS: atom_id res chain seq x y z
N MET A 1 -9.86 1.67 -8.51
CA MET A 1 -9.47 1.28 -7.14
C MET A 1 -9.08 2.57 -6.45
N PRO A 2 -9.75 2.98 -5.35
CA PRO A 2 -10.73 2.29 -4.50
C PRO A 2 -12.19 2.38 -4.97
N ASP A 3 -12.42 2.99 -6.12
CA ASP A 3 -13.72 3.33 -6.71
C ASP A 3 -14.19 2.41 -7.84
N ASN A 4 -13.47 1.30 -8.10
CA ASN A 4 -13.66 0.42 -9.27
C ASN A 4 -13.60 1.09 -10.65
N ILE A 5 -13.07 2.31 -10.73
CA ILE A 5 -12.87 3.05 -11.99
C ILE A 5 -11.39 3.13 -12.33
N ILE A 6 -10.55 3.35 -11.31
CA ILE A 6 -9.09 3.45 -11.49
C ILE A 6 -8.46 2.05 -11.59
N GLU A 7 -7.60 1.80 -12.58
CA GLU A 7 -6.80 0.57 -12.62
C GLU A 7 -5.77 0.57 -11.47
N GLY A 8 -5.61 -0.57 -10.80
CA GLY A 8 -4.67 -0.68 -9.70
C GLY A 8 -4.49 -2.12 -9.24
N MET A 9 -3.32 -2.42 -8.69
CA MET A 9 -3.07 -3.69 -8.01
C MET A 9 -3.53 -3.62 -6.57
N LEU A 10 -3.52 -4.77 -5.88
CA LEU A 10 -3.75 -4.81 -4.44
C LEU A 10 -2.83 -3.83 -3.69
N GLU A 11 -1.58 -3.73 -4.13
CA GLU A 11 -0.58 -2.85 -3.52
C GLU A 11 -0.90 -1.36 -3.67
N THR A 12 -1.48 -0.94 -4.80
CA THR A 12 -2.01 0.42 -4.98
C THR A 12 -3.08 0.73 -3.92
N PHE A 13 -3.94 -0.26 -3.62
CA PHE A 13 -4.97 -0.12 -2.59
C PHE A 13 -4.39 -0.08 -1.17
N LEU A 14 -3.35 -0.86 -0.89
CA LEU A 14 -2.65 -0.82 0.39
C LEU A 14 -2.00 0.54 0.64
N GLY A 15 -1.54 1.24 -0.41
CA GLY A 15 -1.04 2.61 -0.30
C GLY A 15 -2.06 3.58 0.30
N TYR A 16 -3.38 3.36 0.09
CA TYR A 16 -4.43 4.18 0.71
C TYR A 16 -4.67 3.88 2.20
N MET A 17 -4.08 2.81 2.73
CA MET A 17 -4.15 2.44 4.15
C MET A 17 -3.01 3.05 4.96
N ILE A 18 -2.06 3.74 4.32
CA ILE A 18 -0.95 4.36 5.02
C ILE A 18 -1.50 5.51 5.89
N PRO A 19 -1.19 5.52 7.20
CA PRO A 19 -1.66 6.56 8.10
C PRO A 19 -0.99 7.91 7.75
N GLU A 20 -1.65 9.03 8.05
CA GLU A 20 -1.14 10.38 7.76
C GLU A 20 0.27 10.60 8.36
N GLN A 21 0.53 10.05 9.55
CA GLN A 21 1.85 10.16 10.20
C GLN A 21 2.96 9.43 9.45
N GLY A 22 2.61 8.50 8.55
CA GLY A 22 3.53 7.74 7.72
C GLY A 22 3.66 8.26 6.29
N GLU A 23 2.96 9.34 5.92
CA GLU A 23 2.89 9.85 4.55
C GLU A 23 4.26 10.32 4.03
N GLU A 24 5.04 11.02 4.85
CA GLU A 24 6.39 11.47 4.45
C GLU A 24 7.32 10.30 4.13
N LEU A 25 7.33 9.27 5.00
CA LEU A 25 8.12 8.06 4.78
C LEU A 25 7.59 7.23 3.60
N TRP A 26 6.29 7.30 3.34
CA TRP A 26 5.70 6.67 2.16
C TRP A 26 6.20 7.31 0.87
N VAL A 27 6.12 8.63 0.75
CA VAL A 27 6.64 9.36 -0.40
C VAL A 27 8.12 9.04 -0.60
N TYR A 28 8.90 9.03 0.48
CA TYR A 28 10.32 8.67 0.42
C TYR A 28 10.55 7.23 -0.06
N ALA A 29 9.71 6.26 0.34
CA ALA A 29 9.80 4.89 -0.16
C ALA A 29 9.60 4.82 -1.68
N GLN A 30 8.66 5.60 -2.22
CA GLN A 30 8.41 5.69 -3.66
C GLN A 30 9.60 6.29 -4.42
N GLU A 31 10.22 7.34 -3.85
CA GLU A 31 11.43 7.95 -4.41
C GLU A 31 12.60 6.96 -4.45
N VAL A 32 12.85 6.27 -3.33
CA VAL A 32 13.94 5.27 -3.22
C VAL A 32 13.71 4.11 -4.19
N VAL A 33 12.47 3.64 -4.36
CA VAL A 33 12.16 2.56 -5.30
C VAL A 33 12.40 2.99 -6.75
N LYS A 34 12.02 4.22 -7.12
CA LYS A 34 12.32 4.79 -8.44
C LYS A 34 13.83 4.91 -8.66
N GLU A 35 14.58 5.39 -7.66
CA GLU A 35 16.03 5.47 -7.75
C GLU A 35 16.69 4.07 -7.85
N ALA A 36 16.24 3.12 -7.03
CA ALA A 36 16.71 1.75 -7.06
C ALA A 36 16.49 1.10 -8.44
N LYS A 37 15.37 1.43 -9.09
CA LYS A 37 15.09 0.98 -10.47
C LYS A 37 16.14 1.48 -11.45
N ILE A 38 16.50 2.77 -11.38
CA ILE A 38 17.55 3.39 -12.20
C ILE A 38 18.92 2.74 -11.92
N LYS A 39 19.20 2.37 -10.65
CA LYS A 39 20.44 1.68 -10.26
C LYS A 39 20.48 0.19 -10.61
N GLY A 40 19.46 -0.34 -11.28
CA GLY A 40 19.47 -1.72 -11.78
C GLY A 40 18.70 -2.73 -10.91
N ALA A 41 17.77 -2.29 -10.06
CA ALA A 41 16.88 -3.21 -9.38
C ALA A 41 16.08 -4.08 -10.38
N THR A 42 15.96 -5.37 -10.05
CA THR A 42 15.55 -6.43 -10.98
C THR A 42 14.04 -6.64 -11.07
N PHE A 43 13.24 -5.96 -10.25
CA PHE A 43 11.78 -6.08 -10.29
C PHE A 43 11.22 -5.53 -11.62
N LYS A 44 10.10 -6.06 -12.09
CA LYS A 44 9.46 -5.61 -13.34
C LYS A 44 8.84 -4.23 -13.15
N GLU A 45 8.73 -3.44 -14.23
CA GLU A 45 8.07 -2.13 -14.17
C GLU A 45 6.63 -2.22 -13.64
N SER A 46 5.91 -3.27 -14.03
CA SER A 46 4.56 -3.56 -13.55
C SER A 46 4.48 -3.95 -12.07
N TYR A 47 5.62 -4.12 -11.38
CA TYR A 47 5.68 -4.39 -9.94
C TYR A 47 6.17 -3.19 -9.13
N ILE A 48 6.11 -1.97 -9.68
CA ILE A 48 6.56 -0.76 -8.97
C ILE A 48 5.81 -0.56 -7.66
N ASP A 49 4.47 -0.56 -7.66
CA ASP A 49 3.65 -0.41 -6.44
C ASP A 49 3.97 -1.48 -5.38
N LYS A 50 4.34 -2.69 -5.85
CA LYS A 50 4.79 -3.78 -4.97
C LYS A 50 6.15 -3.47 -4.36
N ALA A 51 7.10 -3.00 -5.16
CA ALA A 51 8.40 -2.59 -4.61
C ALA A 51 8.24 -1.44 -3.61
N GLU A 52 7.34 -0.48 -3.86
CA GLU A 52 7.04 0.63 -2.97
C GLU A 52 6.51 0.16 -1.61
N ILE A 53 5.43 -0.63 -1.59
CA ILE A 53 4.82 -1.06 -0.33
C ILE A 53 5.74 -1.93 0.51
N TYR A 54 6.50 -2.84 -0.11
CA TYR A 54 7.43 -3.71 0.63
C TYR A 54 8.66 -2.95 1.13
N THR A 55 9.11 -1.91 0.42
CA THR A 55 10.17 -1.01 0.91
C THR A 55 9.69 -0.22 2.13
N TRP A 56 8.48 0.34 2.08
CA TRP A 56 7.91 1.05 3.22
C TRP A 56 7.71 0.12 4.43
N LEU A 57 7.22 -1.11 4.22
CA LEU A 57 7.08 -2.13 5.28
C LEU A 57 8.43 -2.53 5.90
N ALA A 58 9.53 -2.47 5.15
CA ALA A 58 10.87 -2.73 5.66
C ALA A 58 11.36 -1.67 6.66
N TRP A 59 10.71 -0.50 6.73
CA TRP A 59 11.07 0.59 7.64
C TRP A 59 10.19 0.69 8.88
N GLN A 60 9.24 -0.23 9.06
CA GLN A 60 8.30 -0.23 10.19
C GLN A 60 8.84 -0.98 11.41
N ASP A 61 8.18 -0.81 12.56
CA ASP A 61 8.50 -1.57 13.78
C ASP A 61 8.16 -3.08 13.61
N GLU A 62 9.17 -3.89 13.91
CA GLU A 62 9.51 -5.14 13.23
C GLU A 62 9.55 -5.00 11.67
N PRO A 63 10.74 -4.87 11.08
CA PRO A 63 10.92 -4.71 9.64
C PRO A 63 10.33 -5.85 8.80
N GLY A 64 9.67 -5.50 7.70
CA GLY A 64 9.32 -6.45 6.65
C GLY A 64 8.15 -7.37 7.02
N ARG A 65 7.31 -6.98 7.98
CA ARG A 65 6.06 -7.70 8.31
C ARG A 65 5.25 -7.98 7.04
N GLN A 66 4.63 -9.16 7.02
CA GLN A 66 3.71 -9.50 5.93
C GLN A 66 2.46 -8.60 5.99
N ILE A 67 1.83 -8.35 4.84
CA ILE A 67 0.66 -7.45 4.72
C ILE A 67 -0.44 -7.77 5.74
N HIS A 68 -0.76 -9.05 5.95
CA HIS A 68 -1.78 -9.47 6.91
C HIS A 68 -1.43 -9.08 8.36
N GLN A 69 -0.14 -9.11 8.71
CA GLN A 69 0.35 -8.64 10.01
C GLN A 69 0.33 -7.10 10.06
N ALA A 70 0.71 -6.43 8.98
CA ALA A 70 0.68 -4.97 8.91
C ALA A 70 -0.73 -4.41 9.14
N ILE A 71 -1.77 -5.07 8.62
CA ILE A 71 -3.16 -4.73 8.92
C ILE A 71 -3.50 -5.05 10.39
N LYS A 72 -3.14 -6.25 10.88
CA LYS A 72 -3.43 -6.68 12.26
C LYS A 72 -2.82 -5.75 13.32
N TYR A 73 -1.60 -5.24 13.08
CA TYR A 73 -0.89 -4.34 13.98
C TYR A 73 -1.14 -2.85 13.66
N ASN A 74 -2.11 -2.55 12.79
CA ASN A 74 -2.52 -1.19 12.41
C ASN A 74 -1.38 -0.32 11.84
N ILE A 75 -0.37 -0.98 11.25
CA ILE A 75 0.67 -0.34 10.43
C ILE A 75 0.03 0.14 9.13
N LEU A 76 -0.77 -0.73 8.50
CA LEU A 76 -1.73 -0.35 7.45
C LEU A 76 -3.10 -0.20 8.11
N ASN A 77 -3.63 1.02 8.10
CA ASN A 77 -4.90 1.35 8.72
C ASN A 77 -6.06 1.26 7.71
N PRO A 78 -6.95 0.25 7.80
CA PRO A 78 -8.08 0.12 6.88
C PRO A 78 -9.20 1.13 7.16
N GLN A 79 -9.13 1.90 8.25
CA GLN A 79 -10.14 2.89 8.64
C GLN A 79 -9.97 4.24 7.93
N THR A 80 -9.04 4.37 6.98
CA THR A 80 -8.90 5.61 6.20
C THR A 80 -10.16 5.85 5.34
N PRO A 81 -10.60 7.11 5.17
CA PRO A 81 -11.81 7.43 4.41
C PRO A 81 -11.82 6.85 2.98
N LYS A 82 -10.66 6.83 2.32
CA LYS A 82 -10.50 6.29 0.96
C LYS A 82 -10.75 4.77 0.90
N VAL A 83 -10.37 4.04 1.94
CA VAL A 83 -10.50 2.58 2.03
C VAL A 83 -11.92 2.18 2.45
N GLN A 84 -12.55 2.97 3.32
CA GLN A 84 -13.93 2.75 3.75
C GLN A 84 -14.93 2.79 2.59
N GLY A 85 -14.70 3.64 1.57
CA GLY A 85 -15.52 3.66 0.35
C GLY A 85 -15.55 2.31 -0.37
N PHE A 86 -14.38 1.69 -0.54
CA PHE A 86 -14.26 0.35 -1.14
C PHE A 86 -14.91 -0.73 -0.27
N ILE A 87 -14.63 -0.70 1.05
CA ILE A 87 -15.18 -1.69 1.99
C ILE A 87 -16.71 -1.65 2.00
N ASN A 88 -17.30 -0.45 2.02
CA ASN A 88 -18.74 -0.29 2.00
C ASN A 88 -19.36 -0.78 0.70
N TRP A 89 -18.75 -0.46 -0.45
CA TRP A 89 -19.18 -1.00 -1.73
C TRP A 89 -19.11 -2.54 -1.75
N PHE A 90 -18.02 -3.12 -1.23
CA PHE A 90 -17.84 -4.57 -1.19
C PHE A 90 -18.90 -5.26 -0.30
N LYS A 91 -19.17 -4.70 0.88
CA LYS A 91 -20.22 -5.21 1.77
C LYS A 91 -21.60 -5.16 1.12
N ASN A 92 -21.91 -4.05 0.44
CA ASN A 92 -23.17 -3.88 -0.27
C ASN A 92 -23.30 -4.84 -1.46
N LEU A 93 -22.21 -5.19 -2.14
CA LEU A 93 -22.24 -6.12 -3.27
C LEU A 93 -22.56 -7.56 -2.84
N TYR A 94 -22.09 -7.96 -1.65
CA TYR A 94 -22.17 -9.33 -1.16
C TYR A 94 -23.13 -9.52 0.03
N ASP A 95 -23.90 -8.49 0.38
CA ASP A 95 -24.83 -8.48 1.52
C ASP A 95 -24.18 -8.96 2.85
N LEU A 96 -23.01 -8.39 3.19
CA LEU A 96 -22.19 -8.72 4.37
C LEU A 96 -22.40 -7.80 5.58
#